data_AF-A0A2J8MH36-F1
#
_entry.id   AF-A0A2J8MH36-F1
#
_cell.length_a   1.000
_cell.length_b   1.000
_cell.length_c   1.000
_cell.angle_alpha   90.00
_cell.angle_beta   90.00
_cell.angle_gamma   90.00
#
_symmetry.space_group_name_H-M   'P 1'
#
loop_
_entity.id
_entity.type
_entity.pdbx_description
1 polymer ?
#
loop_
_entity_poly.entity_id
_entity_poly.type
_entity_poly.pdbx_seq_one_letter_code
_entity_poly.pdbx_strand_id
1 'polypeptide(L)'
;HRVSEREATEVFMKNSFKDVDHLFQKKLAAQLDKKRDDFCKQNQEASSDRCSALLQVIFSPLEEEVKAGIYSKPGGYRLFIQKLQDLEKKYYEEPRKGIQAEEILQTYLKSKESVTDAILQTDQILTEKEKEIEVERVKAESAQASAEMVEEMQIKYQQMMEEKEKSYQEHVKQLTEKMERERAQLLEEQEKTLTSKLQVSKCITLWFVFLFSLCSS
;
A
#
# COMPACT_ATOMS: atom_id res chain seq x y z
N HIS A 1 -11.00 -11.03 61.42
CA HIS A 1 -11.42 -9.99 62.38
C HIS A 1 -12.53 -10.49 63.32
N ARG A 2 -13.76 -10.71 62.84
CA ARG A 2 -14.93 -11.07 63.68
C ARG A 2 -14.75 -12.31 64.59
N VAL A 3 -13.95 -13.30 64.18
CA VAL A 3 -13.62 -14.48 65.02
C VAL A 3 -12.71 -14.06 66.18
N SER A 4 -11.58 -13.41 65.87
CA SER A 4 -10.62 -12.92 66.88
C SER A 4 -11.23 -11.87 67.83
N GLU A 5 -12.11 -11.01 67.33
CA GLU A 5 -12.85 -10.03 68.13
C GLU A 5 -13.75 -10.72 69.16
N ARG A 6 -14.45 -11.78 68.75
CA ARG A 6 -15.29 -12.59 69.64
C ARG A 6 -14.46 -13.28 70.71
N GLU A 7 -13.35 -13.91 70.33
CA GLU A 7 -12.42 -14.56 71.27
C GLU A 7 -11.85 -13.55 72.27
N ALA A 8 -11.42 -12.38 71.81
CA ALA A 8 -10.93 -11.31 72.69
C ALA A 8 -12.01 -10.84 73.68
N THR A 9 -13.25 -10.73 73.22
CA THR A 9 -14.40 -10.37 74.07
C THR A 9 -14.68 -11.48 75.10
N GLU A 10 -14.67 -12.75 74.70
CA GLU A 10 -14.88 -13.89 75.61
C GLU A 10 -13.78 -13.97 76.69
N VAL A 11 -12.52 -13.75 76.30
CA VAL A 11 -11.39 -13.68 77.24
C VAL A 11 -11.59 -12.54 78.22
N PHE A 12 -12.00 -11.36 77.75
CA PHE A 12 -12.29 -10.23 78.62
C PHE A 12 -13.43 -10.53 79.61
N MET A 13 -14.53 -11.12 79.13
CA MET A 13 -15.69 -11.47 79.97
C MET A 13 -15.35 -12.52 81.04
N LYS A 14 -14.45 -13.47 80.75
CA LYS A 14 -13.99 -14.49 81.72
C LYS A 14 -13.11 -13.91 82.83
N ASN A 15 -12.42 -12.81 82.58
CA ASN A 15 -11.38 -12.25 83.47
C ASN A 15 -11.77 -10.90 84.11
N SER A 16 -12.98 -10.40 83.86
CA SER A 16 -13.48 -9.14 84.41
C SER A 16 -14.63 -9.36 85.38
N PHE A 17 -14.78 -8.47 86.36
CA PHE A 17 -15.89 -8.47 87.31
C PHE A 17 -16.30 -7.04 87.66
N LYS A 18 -17.61 -6.82 87.92
CA LYS A 18 -18.18 -5.51 88.31
C LYS A 18 -17.81 -4.34 87.38
N ASP A 19 -17.87 -4.51 86.06
CA ASP A 19 -17.73 -3.39 85.09
C ASP A 19 -19.02 -2.55 85.04
N VAL A 20 -19.23 -1.74 86.08
CA VAL A 20 -20.37 -0.82 86.19
C VAL A 20 -20.29 0.18 85.02
N ASP A 21 -21.43 0.42 84.36
CA ASP A 21 -21.59 1.28 83.18
C ASP A 21 -20.82 0.84 81.90
N HIS A 22 -20.27 -0.38 81.91
CA HIS A 22 -19.53 -0.99 80.79
C HIS A 22 -18.31 -0.15 80.34
N LEU A 23 -17.66 0.56 81.25
CA LEU A 23 -16.56 1.47 80.91
C LEU A 23 -15.35 0.73 80.35
N PHE A 24 -14.96 -0.40 80.95
CA PHE A 24 -13.82 -1.18 80.48
C PHE A 24 -14.17 -1.95 79.20
N GLN A 25 -15.40 -2.45 79.07
CA GLN A 25 -15.87 -3.08 77.84
C GLN A 25 -15.91 -2.09 76.66
N LYS A 26 -16.39 -0.86 76.85
CA LYS A 26 -16.35 0.20 75.83
C LYS A 26 -14.92 0.54 75.42
N LYS A 27 -13.98 0.56 76.38
CA LYS A 27 -12.56 0.79 76.09
C LYS A 27 -11.96 -0.35 75.26
N LEU A 28 -12.30 -1.61 75.56
CA LEU A 28 -11.89 -2.76 74.76
C LEU A 28 -12.44 -2.66 73.33
N ALA A 29 -13.74 -2.36 73.18
CA ALA A 29 -14.37 -2.20 71.87
C ALA A 29 -13.65 -1.13 71.03
N ALA A 30 -13.40 0.06 71.60
CA ALA A 30 -12.66 1.11 70.92
C ALA A 30 -11.23 0.70 70.51
N GLN A 31 -10.54 -0.12 71.31
CA GLN A 31 -9.23 -0.66 70.95
C GLN A 31 -9.31 -1.69 69.82
N LEU A 32 -10.33 -2.56 69.84
CA LEU A 32 -10.55 -3.56 68.78
C LEU A 32 -10.95 -2.91 67.46
N ASP A 33 -11.80 -1.88 67.48
CA ASP A 33 -12.15 -1.06 66.32
C ASP A 33 -10.91 -0.38 65.74
N LYS A 34 -10.08 0.26 66.58
CA LYS A 34 -8.83 0.87 66.10
C LYS A 34 -7.91 -0.17 65.45
N LYS A 35 -7.76 -1.35 66.07
CA LYS A 35 -6.96 -2.44 65.50
C LYS A 35 -7.54 -2.94 64.18
N ARG A 36 -8.87 -3.02 64.04
CA ARG A 36 -9.54 -3.36 62.78
C ARG A 36 -9.15 -2.35 61.70
N ASP A 37 -9.29 -1.07 62.00
CA ASP A 37 -9.09 0.00 61.03
C ASP A 37 -7.62 0.06 60.60
N ASP A 38 -6.68 -0.13 61.54
CA ASP A 38 -5.26 -0.27 61.24
C ASP A 38 -4.99 -1.44 60.26
N PHE A 39 -5.60 -2.62 60.49
CA PHE A 39 -5.47 -3.76 59.58
C PHE A 39 -6.13 -3.52 58.22
N CYS A 40 -7.29 -2.85 58.18
CA CYS A 40 -7.96 -2.49 56.94
C CYS A 40 -7.09 -1.56 56.09
N LYS A 41 -6.47 -0.55 56.72
CA LYS A 41 -5.53 0.36 56.05
C LYS A 41 -4.31 -0.40 55.51
N GLN A 42 -3.69 -1.24 56.32
CA GLN A 42 -2.57 -2.07 55.87
C GLN A 42 -2.96 -3.00 54.70
N ASN A 43 -4.18 -3.53 54.71
CA ASN A 43 -4.68 -4.38 53.62
C ASN A 43 -4.94 -3.58 52.33
N GLN A 44 -5.42 -2.34 52.44
CA GLN A 44 -5.55 -1.43 51.29
C GLN A 44 -4.18 -1.10 50.70
N GLU A 45 -3.22 -0.70 51.55
CA GLU A 45 -1.85 -0.38 51.13
C GLU A 45 -1.17 -1.58 50.47
N ALA A 46 -1.18 -2.74 51.12
CA ALA A 46 -0.59 -3.97 50.56
C ALA A 46 -1.26 -4.41 49.24
N SER A 47 -2.57 -4.19 49.11
CA SER A 47 -3.28 -4.46 47.85
C SER A 47 -2.87 -3.48 46.76
N SER A 48 -2.78 -2.19 47.08
CA SER A 48 -2.35 -1.14 46.14
C SER A 48 -0.92 -1.38 45.64
N ASP A 49 0.01 -1.64 46.56
CA ASP A 49 1.42 -1.90 46.25
C ASP A 49 1.55 -3.13 45.34
N ARG A 50 0.86 -4.22 45.67
CA ARG A 50 0.86 -5.44 44.86
C ARG A 50 0.28 -5.19 43.46
N CYS A 51 -0.85 -4.50 43.36
CA CYS A 51 -1.49 -4.23 42.07
C CYS A 51 -0.61 -3.33 41.20
N SER A 52 -0.01 -2.29 41.78
CA SER A 52 0.92 -1.39 41.08
C SER A 52 2.16 -2.13 40.57
N ALA A 53 2.74 -3.02 41.38
CA ALA A 53 3.86 -3.85 40.97
C ALA A 53 3.49 -4.82 39.84
N LEU A 54 2.30 -5.45 39.92
CA LEU A 54 1.80 -6.32 38.86
C LEU A 54 1.57 -5.56 37.55
N LEU A 55 1.02 -4.34 37.61
CA LEU A 55 0.85 -3.51 36.42
C LEU A 55 2.18 -3.25 35.72
N GLN A 56 3.23 -2.89 36.47
CA GLN A 56 4.57 -2.72 35.92
C GLN A 56 5.05 -4.01 35.25
N VAL A 57 5.02 -5.15 35.95
CA VAL A 57 5.51 -6.41 35.40
C VAL A 57 4.73 -6.85 34.14
N ILE A 58 3.41 -6.70 34.14
CA ILE A 58 2.54 -7.20 33.07
C ILE A 58 2.54 -6.25 31.86
N PHE A 59 2.52 -4.93 32.08
CA PHE A 59 2.31 -3.96 31.02
C PHE A 59 3.57 -3.22 30.57
N SER A 60 4.68 -3.21 31.33
CA SER A 60 5.93 -2.59 30.86
C SER A 60 6.39 -3.10 29.48
N PRO A 61 6.28 -4.40 29.14
CA PRO A 61 6.61 -4.85 27.78
C PRO A 61 5.76 -4.18 26.70
N LEU A 62 4.45 -3.99 26.95
CA LEU A 62 3.57 -3.27 26.02
C LEU A 62 4.01 -1.81 25.86
N GLU A 63 4.36 -1.14 26.96
CA GLU A 63 4.83 0.25 26.91
C GLU A 63 6.11 0.40 26.08
N GLU A 64 7.04 -0.53 26.19
CA GLU A 64 8.25 -0.56 25.37
C GLU A 64 7.95 -0.89 23.90
N GLU A 65 7.03 -1.82 23.63
CA GLU A 65 6.57 -2.14 22.28
C GLU A 65 5.94 -0.91 21.60
N VAL A 66 5.17 -0.11 22.35
CA VAL A 66 4.60 1.17 21.88
C VAL A 66 5.69 2.19 21.60
N LYS A 67 6.64 2.40 22.53
CA LYS A 67 7.76 3.35 22.33
C LYS A 67 8.63 2.99 21.14
N ALA A 68 8.82 1.70 20.89
CA ALA A 68 9.54 1.19 19.73
C ALA A 68 8.76 1.37 18.41
N GLY A 69 7.51 1.85 18.45
CA GLY A 69 6.70 2.08 17.26
C GLY A 69 6.18 0.81 16.59
N ILE A 70 6.11 -0.32 17.31
CA ILE A 70 5.70 -1.63 16.75
C ILE A 70 4.27 -1.59 16.18
N TYR A 71 3.43 -0.72 16.74
CA TYR A 71 2.04 -0.53 16.34
C TYR A 71 1.82 0.63 15.35
N SER A 72 2.89 1.34 14.95
CA SER A 72 2.82 2.46 14.00
C SER A 72 2.86 1.97 12.55
N LYS A 73 1.91 1.10 12.21
CA LYS A 73 1.77 0.46 10.89
C LYS A 73 0.29 0.23 10.57
N PRO A 74 -0.07 0.05 9.29
CA PRO A 74 -1.44 -0.31 8.90
C PRO A 74 -1.94 -1.56 9.64
N GLY A 75 -3.14 -1.47 10.23
CA GLY A 75 -3.73 -2.48 11.10
C GLY A 75 -3.11 -2.59 12.49
N GLY A 76 -2.19 -1.69 12.85
CA GLY A 76 -1.47 -1.70 14.12
C GLY A 76 -2.36 -1.50 15.34
N TYR A 77 -3.43 -0.70 15.22
CA TYR A 77 -4.37 -0.47 16.32
C TYR A 77 -5.07 -1.76 16.76
N ARG A 78 -5.47 -2.60 15.80
CA ARG A 78 -6.10 -3.89 16.10
C ARG A 78 -5.18 -4.82 16.89
N LEU A 79 -3.89 -4.88 16.50
CA LEU A 79 -2.89 -5.69 17.20
C LEU A 79 -2.64 -5.18 18.63
N PHE A 80 -2.61 -3.85 18.80
CA PHE A 80 -2.47 -3.21 20.11
C PHE A 80 -3.64 -3.57 21.04
N ILE A 81 -4.88 -3.41 20.59
CA ILE A 81 -6.08 -3.74 21.40
C ILE A 81 -6.12 -5.20 21.80
N GLN A 82 -5.78 -6.11 20.89
CA GLN A 82 -5.74 -7.54 21.20
C GLN A 82 -4.69 -7.85 22.29
N LYS A 83 -3.48 -7.29 22.16
CA LYS A 83 -2.42 -7.46 23.16
C LYS A 83 -2.84 -6.85 24.51
N LEU A 84 -3.50 -5.69 24.52
CA LEU A 84 -3.99 -5.05 25.73
C LEU A 84 -5.01 -5.94 26.47
N GLN A 85 -5.99 -6.51 25.75
CA GLN A 85 -6.98 -7.45 26.31
C GLN A 85 -6.33 -8.72 26.90
N ASP A 86 -5.32 -9.26 26.22
CA ASP A 86 -4.58 -10.42 26.71
C ASP A 86 -3.82 -10.11 28.02
N LEU A 87 -3.28 -8.89 28.15
CA LEU A 87 -2.60 -8.44 29.36
C LEU A 87 -3.56 -8.15 30.51
N GLU A 88 -4.72 -7.55 30.23
CA GLU A 88 -5.80 -7.38 31.21
C GLU A 88 -6.25 -8.74 31.76
N LYS A 89 -6.44 -9.73 30.88
CA LYS A 89 -6.77 -11.10 31.29
C LYS A 89 -5.71 -11.69 32.22
N LYS A 90 -4.42 -11.57 31.87
CA LYS A 90 -3.31 -12.01 32.73
C LYS A 90 -3.35 -11.32 34.10
N TYR A 91 -3.60 -10.01 34.13
CA TYR A 91 -3.76 -9.29 35.38
C TYR A 91 -4.91 -9.85 36.21
N TYR A 92 -6.07 -10.16 35.61
CA TYR A 92 -7.19 -10.76 36.33
C TYR A 92 -6.92 -12.18 36.85
N GLU A 93 -6.09 -12.95 36.15
CA GLU A 93 -5.68 -14.30 36.57
C GLU A 93 -4.74 -14.30 37.79
N GLU A 94 -4.02 -13.19 38.05
CA GLU A 94 -3.09 -13.11 39.18
C GLU A 94 -3.77 -13.29 40.55
N PRO A 95 -3.36 -14.24 41.39
CA PRO A 95 -4.00 -14.46 42.67
C PRO A 95 -3.67 -13.33 43.68
N ARG A 96 -4.52 -13.19 44.71
CA ARG A 96 -4.28 -12.36 45.91
C ARG A 96 -3.97 -10.87 45.65
N LYS A 97 -4.51 -10.28 44.59
CA LYS A 97 -4.36 -8.82 44.31
C LYS A 97 -4.92 -7.93 45.42
N GLY A 98 -5.97 -8.40 46.09
CA GLY A 98 -6.66 -7.69 47.16
C GLY A 98 -7.77 -6.77 46.66
N ILE A 99 -8.23 -5.88 47.52
CA ILE A 99 -9.45 -5.06 47.32
C ILE A 99 -9.25 -3.88 46.36
N GLN A 100 -8.01 -3.50 46.05
CA GLN A 100 -7.68 -2.36 45.16
C GLN A 100 -7.49 -2.77 43.69
N ALA A 101 -7.70 -4.05 43.36
CA ALA A 101 -7.35 -4.59 42.04
C ALA A 101 -8.00 -3.87 40.86
N GLU A 102 -9.30 -3.58 40.96
CA GLU A 102 -10.06 -2.96 39.87
C GLU A 102 -9.74 -1.46 39.75
N GLU A 103 -9.73 -0.74 40.88
CA GLU A 103 -9.47 0.70 40.92
C GLU A 103 -8.10 1.06 40.31
N ILE A 104 -7.06 0.29 40.68
CA ILE A 104 -5.70 0.52 40.19
C ILE A 104 -5.58 0.19 38.70
N LEU A 105 -6.19 -0.89 38.23
CA LEU A 105 -6.22 -1.23 36.80
C LEU A 105 -6.95 -0.16 35.98
N GLN A 106 -8.14 0.26 36.41
CA GLN A 106 -8.93 1.28 35.71
C GLN A 106 -8.21 2.62 35.65
N THR A 107 -7.56 3.03 36.74
CA THR A 107 -6.78 4.27 36.77
C THR A 107 -5.59 4.20 35.80
N TYR A 108 -4.92 3.05 35.75
CA TYR A 108 -3.84 2.82 34.79
C TYR A 108 -4.35 2.87 33.35
N LEU A 109 -5.42 2.15 32.99
CA LEU A 109 -5.97 2.13 31.64
C LEU A 109 -6.40 3.52 31.18
N LYS A 110 -7.06 4.29 32.05
CA LYS A 110 -7.41 5.70 31.80
C LYS A 110 -6.19 6.56 31.50
N SER A 111 -5.09 6.37 32.24
CA SER A 111 -3.85 7.10 31.98
C SER A 111 -3.21 6.78 30.61
N LYS A 112 -3.62 5.67 29.97
CA LYS A 112 -3.13 5.23 28.66
C LYS A 112 -4.09 5.53 27.50
N GLU A 113 -5.25 6.13 27.74
CA GLU A 113 -6.24 6.45 26.69
C GLU A 113 -5.63 7.30 25.57
N SER A 114 -4.82 8.32 25.92
CA SER A 114 -4.16 9.17 24.93
C SER A 114 -3.18 8.41 24.02
N VAL A 115 -2.55 7.36 24.54
CA VAL A 115 -1.65 6.49 23.75
C VAL A 115 -2.48 5.64 22.80
N THR A 116 -3.58 5.07 23.28
CA THR A 116 -4.53 4.31 22.46
C THR A 116 -5.08 5.15 21.30
N ASP A 117 -5.46 6.40 21.59
CA ASP A 117 -5.95 7.35 20.59
C ASP A 117 -4.89 7.71 19.55
N ALA A 118 -3.64 7.92 19.98
CA ALA A 118 -2.54 8.23 19.07
C ALA A 118 -2.25 7.06 18.10
N ILE A 119 -2.30 5.81 18.59
CA ILE A 119 -2.14 4.62 17.75
C ILE A 119 -3.29 4.51 16.75
N LEU A 120 -4.54 4.75 17.19
CA LEU A 120 -5.71 4.72 16.32
C LEU A 120 -5.61 5.75 15.18
N GLN A 121 -5.25 6.98 15.51
CA GLN A 121 -5.08 8.05 14.52
C GLN A 121 -3.97 7.72 13.51
N THR A 122 -2.84 7.21 14.01
CA THR A 122 -1.71 6.81 13.15
C THR A 122 -2.12 5.71 12.18
N ASP A 123 -2.83 4.69 12.64
CA ASP A 123 -3.31 3.58 11.80
C ASP A 123 -4.28 4.07 10.71
N GLN A 124 -5.22 4.95 11.06
CA GLN A 124 -6.15 5.54 10.10
C GLN A 124 -5.44 6.37 9.02
N ILE A 125 -4.45 7.18 9.41
CA ILE A 125 -3.67 7.99 8.48
C ILE A 125 -2.88 7.09 7.53
N LEU A 126 -2.20 6.07 8.04
CA LEU A 126 -1.42 5.15 7.22
C LEU A 126 -2.29 4.36 6.25
N THR A 127 -3.44 3.86 6.74
CA THR A 127 -4.41 3.14 5.91
C THR A 127 -4.95 4.01 4.78
N GLU A 128 -5.22 5.29 5.03
CA GLU A 128 -5.68 6.20 3.98
C GLU A 128 -4.56 6.53 2.98
N LYS A 129 -3.33 6.71 3.44
CA LYS A 129 -2.16 6.92 2.57
C LYS A 129 -1.89 5.75 1.65
N GLU A 130 -2.05 4.51 2.13
CA GLU A 130 -1.91 3.32 1.28
C GLU A 130 -2.96 3.28 0.16
N LYS A 131 -4.21 3.65 0.45
CA LYS A 131 -5.25 3.74 -0.58
C LYS A 131 -4.93 4.82 -1.61
N GLU A 132 -4.47 5.99 -1.18
CA GLU A 132 -4.07 7.08 -2.09
C GLU A 132 -2.95 6.62 -3.03
N ILE A 133 -1.92 5.95 -2.50
CA ILE A 133 -0.80 5.41 -3.30
C ILE A 133 -1.31 4.40 -4.32
N GLU A 134 -2.21 3.50 -3.93
CA GLU A 134 -2.76 2.48 -4.84
C GLU A 134 -3.61 3.11 -5.94
N VAL A 135 -4.40 4.15 -5.63
CA VAL A 135 -5.18 4.89 -6.63
C VAL A 135 -4.25 5.56 -7.65
N GLU A 136 -3.17 6.20 -7.20
CA GLU A 136 -2.21 6.84 -8.09
C GLU A 136 -1.44 5.81 -8.94
N ARG A 137 -1.11 4.64 -8.37
CA ARG A 137 -0.50 3.52 -9.12
C ARG A 137 -1.41 3.07 -10.25
N VAL A 138 -2.70 2.83 -9.97
CA VAL A 138 -3.67 2.41 -10.99
C VAL A 138 -3.85 3.47 -12.09
N LYS A 139 -3.90 4.76 -11.73
CA LYS A 139 -3.95 5.84 -12.73
C LYS A 139 -2.71 5.89 -13.60
N ALA A 140 -1.52 5.75 -13.01
CA ALA A 140 -0.25 5.76 -13.73
C ALA A 140 -0.16 4.58 -14.71
N GLU A 141 -0.57 3.38 -14.29
CA GLU A 141 -0.62 2.19 -15.15
C GLU A 141 -1.60 2.37 -16.31
N SER A 142 -2.79 2.93 -16.05
CA SER A 142 -3.76 3.23 -17.11
C SER A 142 -3.23 4.28 -18.09
N ALA A 143 -2.54 5.31 -17.61
CA ALA A 143 -1.95 6.35 -18.45
C ALA A 143 -0.81 5.80 -19.30
N GLN A 144 0.05 4.94 -18.72
CA GLN A 144 1.13 4.27 -19.43
C GLN A 144 0.59 3.36 -20.53
N ALA A 145 -0.39 2.51 -20.24
CA ALA A 145 -1.01 1.63 -21.24
C ALA A 145 -1.64 2.44 -22.39
N SER A 146 -2.27 3.58 -22.09
CA SER A 146 -2.81 4.48 -23.12
C SER A 146 -1.70 5.12 -23.96
N ALA A 147 -0.56 5.50 -23.36
CA ALA A 147 0.57 6.08 -24.07
C ALA A 147 1.22 5.05 -25.01
N GLU A 148 1.45 3.82 -24.53
CA GLU A 148 1.96 2.70 -25.32
C GLU A 148 1.05 2.38 -26.51
N MET A 149 -0.28 2.38 -26.31
CA MET A 149 -1.24 2.19 -27.40
C MET A 149 -1.16 3.29 -28.48
N VAL A 150 -0.99 4.55 -28.06
CA VAL A 150 -0.84 5.68 -28.99
C VAL A 150 0.48 5.59 -29.75
N GLU A 151 1.57 5.23 -29.07
CA GLU A 151 2.89 5.04 -29.69
C GLU A 151 2.85 3.90 -30.72
N GLU A 152 2.27 2.75 -30.38
CA GLU A 152 2.09 1.64 -31.32
C GLU A 152 1.27 2.07 -32.55
N MET A 153 0.21 2.85 -32.34
CA MET A 153 -0.62 3.34 -33.44
C MET A 153 0.15 4.31 -34.34
N GLN A 154 0.97 5.18 -33.76
CA GLN A 154 1.85 6.09 -34.51
C GLN A 154 2.88 5.31 -35.33
N ILE A 155 3.51 4.29 -34.75
CA ILE A 155 4.49 3.43 -35.46
C ILE A 155 3.81 2.72 -36.64
N LYS A 156 2.64 2.10 -36.42
CA LYS A 156 1.88 1.42 -37.49
C LYS A 156 1.46 2.39 -38.59
N TYR A 157 1.03 3.59 -38.23
CA TYR A 157 0.65 4.63 -39.19
C TYR A 157 1.86 5.07 -40.04
N GLN A 158 3.01 5.29 -39.41
CA GLN A 158 4.24 5.67 -40.09
C GLN A 158 4.69 4.59 -41.09
N GLN A 159 4.65 3.32 -40.68
CA GLN A 159 4.98 2.17 -41.55
C GLN A 159 4.07 2.11 -42.78
N MET A 160 2.74 2.29 -42.61
CA MET A 160 1.79 2.31 -43.72
C MET A 160 2.09 3.44 -44.72
N MET A 161 2.44 4.62 -44.22
CA MET A 161 2.78 5.77 -45.08
C MET A 161 4.06 5.51 -45.87
N GLU A 162 5.08 4.90 -45.24
CA GLU A 162 6.32 4.53 -45.91
C GLU A 162 6.12 3.44 -46.98
N GLU A 163 5.31 2.43 -46.71
CA GLU A 163 4.95 1.41 -47.70
C GLU A 163 4.21 2.00 -48.90
N LYS A 164 3.25 2.90 -48.64
CA LYS A 164 2.49 3.58 -49.69
C LYS A 164 3.40 4.44 -50.57
N GLU A 165 4.33 5.18 -49.97
CA GLU A 165 5.31 5.99 -50.71
C GLU A 165 6.22 5.11 -51.57
N LYS A 166 6.77 4.02 -51.01
CA LYS A 166 7.58 3.05 -51.77
C LYS A 166 6.81 2.46 -52.96
N SER A 167 5.55 2.07 -52.74
CA SER A 167 4.69 1.54 -53.81
C SER A 167 4.45 2.59 -54.90
N TYR A 168 4.25 3.85 -54.53
CA TYR A 168 4.04 4.93 -55.49
C TYR A 168 5.31 5.21 -56.31
N GLN A 169 6.47 5.28 -55.66
CA GLN A 169 7.77 5.47 -56.32
C GLN A 169 8.08 4.34 -57.31
N GLU A 170 7.81 3.08 -56.93
CA GLU A 170 7.99 1.93 -57.81
C GLU A 170 7.06 2.01 -59.03
N HIS A 171 5.80 2.38 -58.85
CA HIS A 171 4.85 2.57 -59.96
C HIS A 171 5.31 3.66 -60.94
N VAL A 172 5.81 4.80 -60.43
CA VAL A 172 6.37 5.88 -61.26
C VAL A 172 7.60 5.41 -62.03
N LYS A 173 8.50 4.65 -61.38
CA LYS A 173 9.69 4.08 -62.02
C LYS A 173 9.31 3.14 -63.16
N GLN A 174 8.39 2.21 -62.94
CA GLN A 174 7.91 1.30 -63.98
C GLN A 174 7.27 2.03 -65.17
N LEU A 175 6.50 3.10 -64.91
CA LEU A 175 5.93 3.95 -65.97
C LEU A 175 7.01 4.66 -66.77
N THR A 176 8.04 5.17 -66.10
CA THR A 176 9.16 5.88 -66.75
C THR A 176 9.96 4.93 -67.64
N GLU A 177 10.31 3.75 -67.13
CA GLU A 177 10.99 2.70 -67.91
C GLU A 177 10.16 2.22 -69.11
N LYS A 178 8.81 2.18 -68.97
CA LYS A 178 7.93 1.86 -70.10
C LYS A 178 7.94 2.96 -71.16
N MET A 179 7.84 4.23 -70.75
CA MET A 179 7.89 5.37 -71.68
C MET A 179 9.24 5.48 -72.40
N GLU A 180 10.35 5.20 -71.73
CA GLU A 180 11.67 5.16 -72.36
C GLU A 180 11.79 4.05 -73.39
N ARG A 181 11.26 2.84 -73.08
CA ARG A 181 11.20 1.74 -74.05
C ARG A 181 10.34 2.07 -75.27
N GLU A 182 9.14 2.64 -75.06
CA GLU A 182 8.25 3.06 -76.15
C GLU A 182 8.90 4.16 -77.01
N ARG A 183 9.61 5.12 -76.40
CA ARG A 183 10.39 6.12 -77.14
C ARG A 183 11.52 5.51 -77.96
N ALA A 184 12.28 4.58 -77.39
CA ALA A 184 13.36 3.91 -78.10
C ALA A 184 12.85 3.09 -79.30
N GLN A 185 11.75 2.36 -79.11
CA GLN A 185 11.07 1.63 -80.18
C GLN A 185 10.59 2.57 -81.29
N LEU A 186 9.95 3.69 -80.93
CA LEU A 186 9.48 4.68 -81.90
C LEU A 186 10.64 5.28 -82.72
N LEU A 187 11.76 5.61 -82.07
CA LEU A 187 12.96 6.11 -82.75
C LEU A 187 13.55 5.07 -83.69
N GLU A 188 13.62 3.80 -83.28
CA GLU A 188 14.12 2.70 -84.11
C GLU A 188 13.20 2.46 -85.33
N GLU A 189 11.88 2.53 -85.17
CA GLU A 189 10.92 2.45 -86.27
C GLU A 189 11.06 3.63 -87.25
N GLN A 190 11.27 4.84 -86.73
CA GLN A 190 11.53 6.02 -87.56
C GLN A 190 12.83 5.87 -88.38
N GLU A 191 13.92 5.40 -87.76
CA GLU A 191 15.18 5.14 -88.47
C GLU A 191 15.04 4.06 -89.54
N LYS A 192 14.36 2.94 -89.25
CA LYS A 192 14.07 1.88 -90.23
C LYS A 192 13.24 2.40 -91.41
N THR A 193 12.27 3.27 -91.14
CA THR A 193 11.44 3.89 -92.17
C THR A 193 12.24 4.86 -93.04
N LEU A 194 13.10 5.70 -92.43
CA LEU A 194 13.96 6.64 -93.14
C LEU A 194 15.01 5.94 -94.01
N THR A 195 15.65 4.90 -93.47
CA THR A 195 16.63 4.07 -94.21
C THR A 195 15.99 3.36 -95.39
N SER A 196 14.80 2.76 -95.21
CA SER A 196 14.03 2.16 -96.30
C SER A 196 13.68 3.18 -97.40
N LYS A 197 13.23 4.40 -97.02
CA LYS A 197 12.98 5.49 -97.98
C LYS A 197 14.24 5.95 -98.73
N LEU A 198 15.37 6.07 -98.04
CA LEU A 198 16.66 6.41 -98.65
C LEU A 198 17.13 5.33 -99.63
N GLN A 199 16.94 4.05 -99.30
CA GLN A 199 17.31 2.92 -100.15
C GLN A 199 16.45 2.86 -101.42
N VAL A 200 15.14 3.11 -101.30
CA VAL A 200 14.24 3.25 -102.46
C VAL A 200 14.67 4.44 -103.33
N SER A 201 14.98 5.60 -102.75
CA SER A 201 15.49 6.77 -103.49
C SER A 201 16.82 6.50 -104.19
N LYS A 202 17.75 5.78 -103.54
CA LYS A 202 19.00 5.29 -104.15
C LYS A 202 18.75 4.32 -105.30
N CYS A 203 17.82 3.37 -105.15
CA CYS A 203 17.43 2.47 -106.23
C CYS A 203 16.81 3.23 -107.41
N ILE A 204 15.93 4.18 -107.14
CA ILE A 204 15.32 5.05 -108.16
C ILE A 204 16.41 5.85 -108.89
N THR A 205 17.34 6.47 -108.16
CA THR A 205 18.44 7.24 -108.76
C THR A 205 19.43 6.36 -109.53
N LEU A 206 19.82 5.18 -109.03
CA LEU A 206 20.63 4.21 -109.79
C LEU A 206 19.90 3.75 -111.05
N TRP A 207 18.60 3.49 -110.96
CA TRP A 207 17.78 3.12 -112.12
C TRP A 207 17.72 4.24 -113.15
N PHE A 208 17.58 5.49 -112.71
CA PHE A 208 17.68 6.67 -113.58
C PHE A 208 19.07 6.80 -114.22
N VAL A 209 20.16 6.63 -113.47
CA VAL A 209 21.54 6.68 -114.02
C VAL A 209 21.80 5.54 -115.00
N PHE A 210 21.29 4.34 -114.71
CA PHE A 210 21.39 3.18 -115.61
C PHE A 210 20.61 3.41 -116.91
N LEU A 211 19.38 3.95 -116.82
CA LEU A 211 18.61 4.38 -118.00
C LEU A 211 19.33 5.48 -118.79
N PHE A 212 19.91 6.46 -118.12
CA PHE A 212 20.62 7.57 -118.78
C PHE A 212 21.91 7.08 -119.49
N SER A 213 22.60 6.10 -118.91
CA SER A 213 23.78 5.46 -119.51
C SER A 213 23.42 4.56 -120.69
N LEU A 214 22.25 3.90 -120.67
CA LEU A 214 21.72 3.13 -121.79
C LEU A 214 21.21 4.00 -122.95
N CYS A 215 20.81 5.24 -122.68
CA CYS A 215 20.44 6.22 -123.71
C CYS A 215 21.62 7.03 -124.29
N SER A 216 22.83 6.86 -123.76
CA SER A 216 24.04 7.59 -124.20
C SER A 216 25.11 6.72 -124.87
N SER A 217 24.78 5.45 -125.20
CA SER A 217 25.54 4.57 -126.12
C SER A 217 24.69 4.28 -127.36
#